data_AF-A0A929DHR4-F1
#
_entry.id   AF-A0A929DHR4-F1
#
_cell.length_a   1.000
_cell.length_b   1.000
_cell.length_c   1.000
_cell.angle_alpha   90.00
_cell.angle_beta   90.00
_cell.angle_gamma   90.00
#
_symmetry.space_group_name_H-M   'P 1'
#
loop_
_entity.id
_entity.type
_entity.pdbx_description
1 polymer ?
#
loop_
_entity_poly.entity_id
_entity_poly.type
_entity_poly.pdbx_seq_one_letter_code
_entity_poly.pdbx_strand_id
1 'polypeptide(L)'
;MKKFLILIIIILIVILFFPVLNIVKWSMQPKRPLNVLILDKTVPTFNRYNHKSFHWILTHNKYVKGKKRLYSYKKDYFGFVPLRPLREKKWETRRIRLAEIIELADSLDALYYADTYGVYFNDWYQGINRSNRSRLIYGGLNNSDYLLLKEMKDRNKLIIAEYNILSYPTAPLERNKTENVFDIHWTGWSGKYYKDLNPETNPDLPKWIVKLYEKQYLEIWPFTNSGIILVKNDNKVVVLENETHLDFDVPFIYSSKTTQENYEVPNQINYPYWFNIIESGENIVLSEFKIHTNYVGDSLLEANLIPEIFPAVIMQPEKKHYFYFSGDFAHNIINYPTAYFNDIEKIEKYLYNNEFSDKRKFYWKYYKPLVTNILDDYYLELKEE
;
A
#
# COMPACT_ATOMS: atom_id res chain seq x y z
N MET A 1 -8.82 -43.42 28.52
CA MET A 1 -7.49 -43.35 27.86
C MET A 1 -7.56 -43.64 26.36
N LYS A 2 -8.01 -44.82 25.88
CA LYS A 2 -8.10 -45.12 24.43
C LYS A 2 -8.93 -44.12 23.60
N LYS A 3 -10.12 -43.72 24.09
CA LYS A 3 -10.98 -42.71 23.41
C LYS A 3 -10.31 -41.33 23.30
N PHE A 4 -9.56 -40.92 24.32
CA PHE A 4 -8.82 -39.66 24.33
C PHE A 4 -7.63 -39.70 23.35
N LEU A 5 -6.91 -40.83 23.30
CA LEU A 5 -5.83 -41.05 22.34
C LEU A 5 -6.34 -41.02 20.88
N ILE A 6 -7.48 -41.67 20.61
CA ILE A 6 -8.12 -41.66 19.28
C ILE A 6 -8.51 -40.23 18.89
N LEU A 7 -9.10 -39.46 19.81
CA LEU A 7 -9.46 -38.06 19.55
C LEU A 7 -8.24 -37.20 19.21
N ILE A 8 -7.13 -37.36 19.95
CA ILE A 8 -5.86 -36.67 19.67
C ILE A 8 -5.33 -37.05 18.29
N ILE A 9 -5.36 -38.34 17.93
CA ILE A 9 -4.90 -38.81 16.62
C ILE A 9 -5.75 -38.21 15.50
N ILE A 10 -7.08 -38.16 15.66
CA ILE A 10 -7.98 -37.54 14.68
C ILE A 10 -7.67 -36.05 14.52
N ILE A 11 -7.51 -35.31 15.62
CA ILE A 11 -7.15 -33.88 15.57
C ILE A 11 -5.82 -33.68 14.84
N LEU A 12 -4.83 -34.52 15.12
CA LEU A 12 -3.50 -34.43 14.52
C LEU A 12 -3.54 -34.74 13.01
N ILE A 13 -4.33 -35.74 12.61
CA ILE A 13 -4.61 -36.04 11.19
C ILE A 13 -5.27 -34.83 10.52
N VAL A 14 -6.31 -34.25 11.11
CA VAL A 14 -6.99 -33.08 10.55
C VAL A 14 -6.02 -31.91 10.37
N ILE A 15 -5.21 -31.59 11.38
CA ILE A 15 -4.22 -30.52 11.31
C ILE A 15 -3.18 -30.79 10.21
N LEU A 16 -2.73 -32.03 10.06
CA LEU A 16 -1.72 -32.40 9.05
C LEU A 16 -2.28 -32.38 7.62
N PHE A 17 -3.52 -32.87 7.42
CA PHE A 17 -4.14 -32.96 6.09
C PHE A 17 -4.82 -31.66 5.66
N PHE A 18 -5.23 -30.79 6.58
CA PHE A 18 -5.92 -29.54 6.24
C PHE A 18 -5.11 -28.65 5.27
N PRO A 19 -3.80 -28.39 5.47
CA PRO A 19 -2.98 -27.66 4.49
C PRO A 19 -2.94 -28.33 3.12
N VAL A 20 -2.80 -29.66 3.08
CA VAL A 20 -2.71 -30.42 1.84
C VAL A 20 -4.01 -30.31 1.05
N LEU A 21 -5.17 -30.51 1.71
CA LEU A 21 -6.48 -30.37 1.08
C LEU A 21 -6.70 -28.97 0.51
N ASN A 22 -6.27 -27.94 1.24
CA ASN A 22 -6.36 -26.55 0.81
C ASN A 22 -5.54 -26.26 -0.45
N ILE A 23 -4.31 -26.78 -0.50
CA ILE A 23 -3.43 -26.64 -1.67
C ILE A 23 -4.00 -27.41 -2.87
N VAL A 24 -4.58 -28.61 -2.66
CA VAL A 24 -5.21 -29.38 -3.73
C VAL A 24 -6.44 -28.64 -4.29
N LYS A 25 -7.33 -28.15 -3.42
CA LYS A 25 -8.49 -27.34 -3.82
C LYS A 25 -8.05 -26.11 -4.61
N TRP A 26 -7.08 -25.37 -4.08
CA TRP A 26 -6.52 -24.22 -4.77
C TRP A 26 -5.97 -24.65 -6.14
N SER A 27 -5.21 -25.74 -6.24
CA SER A 27 -4.65 -26.26 -7.50
C SER A 27 -5.71 -26.63 -8.53
N MET A 28 -6.91 -27.04 -8.12
CA MET A 28 -8.03 -27.36 -9.00
C MET A 28 -8.81 -26.13 -9.52
N GLN A 29 -8.70 -24.96 -8.88
CA GLN A 29 -9.35 -23.74 -9.36
C GLN A 29 -8.95 -23.38 -10.81
N PRO A 30 -9.87 -22.82 -11.62
CA PRO A 30 -9.54 -22.38 -12.97
C PRO A 30 -8.53 -21.22 -12.92
N LYS A 31 -7.64 -21.17 -13.92
CA LYS A 31 -6.74 -20.03 -14.10
C LYS A 31 -7.51 -18.87 -14.74
N ARG A 32 -7.28 -17.65 -14.25
CA ARG A 32 -7.90 -16.40 -14.74
C ARG A 32 -6.85 -15.56 -15.50
N PRO A 33 -6.81 -15.57 -16.83
CA PRO A 33 -5.85 -14.75 -17.58
C PRO A 33 -6.12 -13.26 -17.34
N LEU A 34 -5.14 -12.54 -16.78
CA LEU A 34 -5.19 -11.10 -16.56
C LEU A 34 -3.75 -10.59 -16.59
N ASN A 35 -3.38 -9.82 -17.60
CA ASN A 35 -2.05 -9.27 -17.83
C ASN A 35 -1.89 -7.93 -17.08
N VAL A 36 -1.29 -7.99 -15.90
CA VAL A 36 -1.08 -6.88 -14.99
C VAL A 36 0.39 -6.48 -15.01
N LEU A 37 0.66 -5.21 -15.27
CA LEU A 37 1.98 -4.62 -15.03
C LEU A 37 2.04 -4.04 -13.63
N ILE A 38 3.02 -4.47 -12.85
CA ILE A 38 3.25 -4.02 -11.48
C ILE A 38 4.49 -3.14 -11.46
N LEU A 39 4.36 -1.91 -10.96
CA LEU A 39 5.46 -0.96 -10.78
C LEU A 39 5.75 -0.79 -9.28
N ASP A 40 6.96 -1.15 -8.87
CA ASP A 40 7.49 -0.89 -7.52
C ASP A 40 8.98 -0.55 -7.59
N LYS A 41 9.30 0.72 -7.34
CA LYS A 41 10.68 1.22 -7.31
C LYS A 41 11.33 1.16 -5.93
N THR A 42 10.56 0.83 -4.90
CA THR A 42 10.95 0.88 -3.48
C THR A 42 11.20 -0.53 -2.95
N VAL A 43 12.25 -1.18 -3.47
CA VAL A 43 12.60 -2.56 -3.12
C VAL A 43 13.99 -2.66 -2.47
N PRO A 44 14.21 -2.07 -1.28
CA PRO A 44 15.51 -2.08 -0.63
C PRO A 44 15.87 -3.45 -0.03
N THR A 45 14.92 -4.39 0.05
CA THR A 45 15.11 -5.72 0.66
C THR A 45 14.52 -6.83 -0.20
N PHE A 46 14.95 -8.08 0.06
CA PHE A 46 14.39 -9.26 -0.59
C PHE A 46 12.97 -9.63 -0.13
N ASN A 47 12.42 -8.99 0.91
CA ASN A 47 11.05 -9.29 1.33
C ASN A 47 10.01 -8.63 0.41
N ARG A 48 10.33 -7.47 -0.17
CA ARG A 48 9.49 -6.77 -1.17
C ARG A 48 8.10 -6.41 -0.62
N TYR A 49 8.07 -5.77 0.55
CA TYR A 49 6.83 -5.50 1.29
C TYR A 49 5.80 -4.72 0.46
N ASN A 50 6.25 -3.81 -0.40
CA ASN A 50 5.40 -2.86 -1.11
C ASN A 50 4.60 -3.45 -2.29
N HIS A 51 4.87 -4.68 -2.74
CA HIS A 51 4.01 -5.33 -3.76
C HIS A 51 3.68 -6.79 -3.45
N LYS A 52 4.33 -7.40 -2.46
CA LYS A 52 4.14 -8.82 -2.16
C LYS A 52 2.69 -9.14 -1.78
N SER A 53 2.00 -8.23 -1.10
CA SER A 53 0.58 -8.31 -0.75
C SER A 53 -0.33 -8.37 -1.99
N PHE A 54 -0.10 -7.52 -2.98
CA PHE A 54 -0.82 -7.57 -4.25
C PHE A 54 -0.60 -8.89 -4.99
N HIS A 55 0.66 -9.35 -5.05
CA HIS A 55 0.98 -10.66 -5.64
C HIS A 55 0.34 -11.85 -4.90
N TRP A 56 0.12 -11.73 -3.59
CA TRP A 56 -0.63 -12.73 -2.83
C TRP A 56 -2.05 -12.82 -3.35
N ILE A 57 -2.73 -11.68 -3.57
CA ILE A 57 -4.09 -11.61 -4.11
C ILE A 57 -4.13 -12.24 -5.51
N LEU A 58 -3.19 -11.88 -6.38
CA LEU A 58 -3.07 -12.48 -7.72
C LEU A 58 -2.91 -14.00 -7.67
N THR A 59 -2.07 -14.50 -6.75
CA THR A 59 -1.82 -15.94 -6.61
C THR A 59 -3.04 -16.66 -6.06
N HIS A 60 -3.65 -16.10 -5.01
CA HIS A 60 -4.79 -16.70 -4.33
C HIS A 60 -6.00 -16.82 -5.24
N ASN A 61 -6.31 -15.77 -6.01
CA ASN A 61 -7.40 -15.74 -6.98
C ASN A 61 -7.03 -16.33 -8.35
N LYS A 62 -5.83 -16.94 -8.47
CA LYS A 62 -5.32 -17.58 -9.69
C LYS A 62 -5.30 -16.71 -10.95
N TYR A 63 -5.01 -15.42 -10.77
CA TYR A 63 -4.66 -14.54 -11.87
C TYR A 63 -3.32 -14.95 -12.50
N VAL A 64 -3.29 -15.07 -13.82
CA VAL A 64 -2.13 -15.54 -14.59
C VAL A 64 -1.82 -14.63 -15.76
N LYS A 65 -0.54 -14.54 -16.13
CA LYS A 65 -0.09 -13.75 -17.27
C LYS A 65 0.28 -14.58 -18.49
N GLY A 66 0.11 -13.99 -19.67
CA GLY A 66 0.50 -14.52 -20.97
C GLY A 66 0.03 -15.96 -21.16
N LYS A 67 0.98 -16.90 -21.35
CA LYS A 67 0.75 -18.34 -21.49
C LYS A 67 0.29 -19.04 -20.19
N LYS A 68 -0.63 -18.44 -19.43
CA LYS A 68 -1.23 -18.97 -18.20
C LYS A 68 -0.22 -19.29 -17.09
N ARG A 69 0.82 -18.46 -16.96
CA ARG A 69 1.84 -18.57 -15.88
C ARG A 69 1.43 -17.72 -14.68
N LEU A 70 1.58 -18.26 -13.46
CA LEU A 70 1.40 -17.51 -12.22
C LEU A 70 2.41 -16.38 -12.09
N TYR A 71 1.99 -15.28 -11.45
CA TYR A 71 2.88 -14.18 -11.10
C TYR A 71 3.89 -14.59 -10.02
N SER A 72 5.08 -14.01 -10.08
CA SER A 72 6.11 -14.12 -9.08
C SER A 72 6.45 -12.74 -8.54
N TYR A 73 6.17 -12.50 -7.26
CA TYR A 73 6.59 -11.26 -6.58
C TYR A 73 8.10 -11.03 -6.62
N LYS A 74 8.92 -12.04 -6.92
CA LYS A 74 10.37 -11.87 -7.04
C LYS A 74 10.83 -11.36 -8.41
N LYS A 75 10.03 -11.60 -9.45
CA LYS A 75 10.43 -11.43 -10.86
C LYS A 75 9.48 -10.57 -11.68
N ASP A 76 8.22 -10.48 -11.32
CA ASP A 76 7.17 -9.94 -12.18
C ASP A 76 6.75 -8.54 -11.72
N TYR A 77 7.70 -7.61 -11.72
CA TYR A 77 7.48 -6.18 -11.47
C TYR A 77 8.56 -5.35 -12.18
N PHE A 78 8.26 -4.08 -12.42
CA PHE A 78 9.18 -3.05 -12.89
C PHE A 78 9.67 -2.21 -11.70
N GLY A 79 10.93 -1.80 -11.73
CA GLY A 79 11.55 -0.97 -10.70
C GLY A 79 12.93 -1.45 -10.26
N PHE A 80 13.24 -1.32 -8.97
CA PHE A 80 14.54 -1.67 -8.40
C PHE A 80 14.60 -3.17 -8.10
N VAL A 81 15.60 -3.88 -8.60
CA VAL A 81 15.70 -5.34 -8.46
C VAL A 81 16.98 -5.72 -7.72
N PRO A 82 16.89 -6.16 -6.45
CA PRO A 82 18.05 -6.61 -5.69
C PRO A 82 18.57 -7.96 -6.23
N LEU A 83 19.89 -8.08 -6.43
CA LEU A 83 20.55 -9.29 -6.93
C LEU A 83 21.25 -10.06 -5.80
N ARG A 84 21.33 -11.39 -5.96
CA ARG A 84 22.03 -12.28 -5.02
C ARG A 84 23.47 -12.52 -5.48
N PRO A 85 24.40 -12.76 -4.54
CA PRO A 85 24.22 -12.73 -3.08
C PRO A 85 24.17 -11.30 -2.50
N LEU A 86 23.43 -11.10 -1.39
CA LEU A 86 23.22 -9.77 -0.78
C LEU A 86 24.53 -9.06 -0.42
N ARG A 87 25.57 -9.83 -0.06
CA ARG A 87 26.89 -9.31 0.32
C ARG A 87 27.51 -8.44 -0.79
N GLU A 88 27.19 -8.72 -2.05
CA GLU A 88 27.74 -7.98 -3.20
C GLU A 88 27.00 -6.67 -3.44
N LYS A 89 25.84 -6.45 -2.79
CA LYS A 89 25.04 -5.23 -2.92
C LYS A 89 24.78 -4.83 -4.37
N LYS A 90 24.67 -5.83 -5.27
CA LYS A 90 24.34 -5.65 -6.68
C LYS A 90 22.85 -5.50 -6.87
N TRP A 91 22.47 -4.68 -7.84
CA TRP A 91 21.08 -4.44 -8.22
C TRP A 91 21.01 -4.13 -9.71
N GLU A 92 19.84 -4.36 -10.29
CA GLU A 92 19.49 -3.92 -11.64
C GLU A 92 18.21 -3.09 -11.57
N THR A 93 17.88 -2.38 -12.65
CA THR A 93 16.56 -1.73 -12.78
C THR A 93 15.83 -2.25 -13.99
N ARG A 94 14.54 -2.53 -13.82
CA ARG A 94 13.62 -2.81 -14.92
C ARG A 94 12.75 -1.59 -15.12
N ARG A 95 12.88 -0.96 -16.28
CA ARG A 95 12.25 0.33 -16.57
C ARG A 95 11.34 0.16 -17.78
N ILE A 96 10.22 0.86 -17.76
CA ILE A 96 9.37 1.03 -18.94
C ILE A 96 10.16 1.89 -19.93
N ARG A 97 10.41 1.36 -21.13
CA ARG A 97 11.09 2.11 -22.18
C ARG A 97 10.07 2.83 -23.03
N LEU A 98 10.40 4.05 -23.47
CA LEU A 98 9.52 4.89 -24.28
C LEU A 98 9.04 4.17 -25.55
N ALA A 99 9.92 3.41 -26.21
CA ALA A 99 9.60 2.65 -27.43
C ALA A 99 8.65 1.47 -27.20
N GLU A 100 8.52 0.98 -25.97
CA GLU A 100 7.72 -0.21 -25.62
C GLU A 100 6.32 0.18 -25.12
N ILE A 101 6.01 1.47 -24.95
CA ILE A 101 4.78 1.93 -24.29
C ILE A 101 3.52 1.46 -25.02
N ILE A 102 3.47 1.62 -26.35
CA ILE A 102 2.29 1.23 -27.13
C ILE A 102 2.08 -0.28 -27.08
N GLU A 103 3.14 -1.08 -27.26
CA GLU A 103 3.09 -2.55 -27.17
C GLU A 103 2.66 -3.03 -25.78
N LEU A 104 3.16 -2.38 -24.72
CA LEU A 104 2.74 -2.65 -23.35
C LEU A 104 1.25 -2.31 -23.18
N ALA A 105 0.82 -1.13 -23.61
CA ALA A 105 -0.56 -0.70 -23.51
C ALA A 105 -1.53 -1.58 -24.31
N ASP A 106 -1.10 -2.13 -25.45
CA ASP A 106 -1.86 -3.11 -26.23
C ASP A 106 -2.04 -4.44 -25.47
N SER A 107 -0.94 -4.96 -24.91
CA SER A 107 -0.87 -6.31 -24.35
C SER A 107 -1.33 -6.46 -22.89
N LEU A 108 -1.34 -5.38 -22.12
CA LEU A 108 -1.75 -5.37 -20.72
C LEU A 108 -3.25 -5.23 -20.59
N ASP A 109 -3.82 -5.84 -19.57
CA ASP A 109 -5.22 -5.66 -19.16
C ASP A 109 -5.32 -4.66 -18.01
N ALA A 110 -4.32 -4.62 -17.12
CA ALA A 110 -4.33 -3.75 -15.95
C ALA A 110 -2.95 -3.21 -15.57
N LEU A 111 -2.96 -2.12 -14.82
CA LEU A 111 -1.79 -1.44 -14.27
C LEU A 111 -1.92 -1.32 -12.75
N TYR A 112 -0.87 -1.71 -12.01
CA TYR A 112 -0.79 -1.55 -10.57
C TYR A 112 0.50 -0.83 -10.17
N TYR A 113 0.37 0.42 -9.73
CA TYR A 113 1.49 1.27 -9.29
C TYR A 113 1.56 1.28 -7.76
N ALA A 114 2.43 0.45 -7.22
CA ALA A 114 2.50 0.17 -5.79
C ALA A 114 3.29 1.23 -5.03
N ASP A 115 4.51 1.52 -5.46
CA ASP A 115 5.37 2.50 -4.78
C ASP A 115 6.45 3.03 -5.74
N THR A 116 6.63 4.36 -5.78
CA THR A 116 7.69 4.97 -6.58
C THR A 116 8.72 5.76 -5.77
N TYR A 117 8.63 5.82 -4.44
CA TYR A 117 9.57 6.60 -3.59
C TYR A 117 11.03 6.28 -3.87
N GLY A 118 11.35 5.00 -4.04
CA GLY A 118 12.66 4.54 -4.46
C GLY A 118 13.54 4.04 -3.33
N VAL A 119 14.78 3.75 -3.69
CA VAL A 119 15.82 3.24 -2.80
C VAL A 119 16.89 4.30 -2.65
N TYR A 120 17.23 4.63 -1.41
CA TYR A 120 18.30 5.55 -1.07
C TYR A 120 19.59 4.81 -0.70
N PHE A 121 20.70 5.54 -0.71
CA PHE A 121 22.03 4.99 -0.43
C PHE A 121 22.08 4.28 0.94
N ASN A 122 21.47 4.84 1.98
CA ASN A 122 21.52 4.30 3.33
C ASN A 122 20.59 3.09 3.48
N ASP A 123 19.52 3.01 2.68
CA ASP A 123 18.62 1.86 2.66
C ASP A 123 19.34 0.63 2.11
N TRP A 124 20.13 0.82 1.05
CA TRP A 124 20.82 -0.26 0.34
C TRP A 124 22.22 -0.56 0.90
N TYR A 125 23.05 0.47 1.10
CA TYR A 125 24.41 0.43 1.62
C TYR A 125 24.45 0.77 3.12
N GLN A 126 23.65 0.02 3.89
CA GLN A 126 23.53 0.16 5.35
C GLN A 126 24.92 0.13 6.02
N GLY A 127 25.15 1.09 6.92
CA GLY A 127 26.37 1.18 7.75
C GLY A 127 27.55 1.90 7.09
N ILE A 128 27.51 2.22 5.80
CA ILE A 128 28.61 2.92 5.09
C ILE A 128 28.56 4.44 5.30
N ASN A 129 27.37 5.04 5.24
CA ASN A 129 27.18 6.47 5.48
C ASN A 129 26.13 6.66 6.58
N ARG A 130 26.51 7.36 7.66
CA ARG A 130 25.63 7.72 8.78
C ARG A 130 25.09 9.15 8.68
N SER A 131 25.33 9.84 7.56
CA SER A 131 24.73 11.15 7.31
C SER A 131 23.20 11.06 7.38
N ASN A 132 22.59 12.09 7.98
CA ASN A 132 21.12 12.21 8.05
C ASN A 132 20.48 12.40 6.66
N ARG A 133 21.25 12.79 5.64
CA ARG A 133 20.78 12.92 4.26
C ARG A 133 21.32 11.78 3.43
N SER A 134 20.43 10.91 2.98
CA SER A 134 20.75 9.84 2.05
C SER A 134 20.51 10.29 0.61
N ARG A 135 21.39 9.91 -0.32
CA ARG A 135 21.24 10.20 -1.74
C ARG A 135 20.35 9.15 -2.40
N LEU A 136 19.40 9.57 -3.24
CA LEU A 136 18.58 8.67 -4.04
C LEU A 136 19.44 7.83 -4.99
N ILE A 137 19.23 6.51 -5.03
CA ILE A 137 19.83 5.63 -6.05
C ILE A 137 18.91 5.53 -7.26
N TYR A 138 17.63 5.24 -7.01
CA TYR A 138 16.60 5.08 -8.04
C TYR A 138 15.24 5.25 -7.41
N GLY A 139 14.35 6.02 -8.03
CA GLY A 139 13.00 6.32 -7.54
C GLY A 139 12.33 7.38 -8.40
N GLY A 140 11.15 7.81 -7.96
CA GLY A 140 10.28 8.80 -8.57
C GLY A 140 9.53 8.22 -9.76
N LEU A 141 8.25 8.58 -9.90
CA LEU A 141 7.51 8.38 -11.13
C LEU A 141 8.15 9.24 -12.23
N ASN A 142 8.52 8.62 -13.35
CA ASN A 142 9.15 9.30 -14.47
C ASN A 142 8.19 9.43 -15.67
N ASN A 143 8.60 10.17 -16.69
CA ASN A 143 7.75 10.41 -17.87
C ASN A 143 7.34 9.13 -18.61
N SER A 144 8.15 8.07 -18.66
CA SER A 144 7.74 6.81 -19.30
C SER A 144 6.66 6.09 -18.50
N ASP A 145 6.74 6.13 -17.16
CA ASP A 145 5.69 5.58 -16.30
C ASP A 145 4.39 6.37 -16.50
N TYR A 146 4.46 7.70 -16.49
CA TYR A 146 3.31 8.57 -16.77
C TYR A 146 2.69 8.29 -18.15
N LEU A 147 3.51 8.16 -19.20
CA LEU A 147 3.01 7.93 -20.54
C LEU A 147 2.29 6.58 -20.65
N LEU A 148 2.80 5.52 -20.03
CA LEU A 148 2.09 4.25 -19.96
C LEU A 148 0.78 4.39 -19.17
N LEU A 149 0.80 5.07 -18.03
CA LEU A 149 -0.40 5.36 -17.24
C LEU A 149 -1.47 6.07 -18.08
N LYS A 150 -1.08 7.09 -18.84
CA LYS A 150 -1.96 7.83 -19.75
C LYS A 150 -2.51 6.93 -20.86
N GLU A 151 -1.68 6.13 -21.51
CA GLU A 151 -2.13 5.21 -22.56
C GLU A 151 -3.12 4.17 -22.03
N MET A 152 -2.87 3.61 -20.85
CA MET A 152 -3.81 2.67 -20.20
C MET A 152 -5.14 3.37 -19.89
N LYS A 153 -5.10 4.65 -19.48
CA LYS A 153 -6.31 5.46 -19.28
C LYS A 153 -7.05 5.69 -20.58
N ASP A 154 -6.38 6.18 -21.62
CA ASP A 154 -7.01 6.48 -22.92
C ASP A 154 -7.65 5.24 -23.57
N ARG A 155 -7.19 4.02 -23.19
CA ARG A 155 -7.71 2.72 -23.65
C ARG A 155 -8.75 2.10 -22.71
N ASN A 156 -9.20 2.82 -21.69
CA ASN A 156 -10.16 2.36 -20.69
C ASN A 156 -9.77 1.07 -19.94
N LYS A 157 -8.47 0.87 -19.69
CA LYS A 157 -7.98 -0.30 -18.97
C LYS A 157 -7.87 -0.05 -17.47
N LEU A 158 -7.95 -1.11 -16.66
CA LEU A 158 -7.87 -1.00 -15.21
C LEU A 158 -6.54 -0.39 -14.75
N ILE A 159 -6.61 0.63 -13.90
CA ILE A 159 -5.46 1.25 -13.23
C ILE A 159 -5.76 1.33 -11.73
N ILE A 160 -4.82 0.86 -10.94
CA ILE A 160 -4.81 1.04 -9.49
C ILE A 160 -3.45 1.66 -9.14
N ALA A 161 -3.43 2.78 -8.43
CA ALA A 161 -2.20 3.42 -8.01
C ALA A 161 -2.26 3.88 -6.55
N GLU A 162 -1.13 3.82 -5.84
CA GLU A 162 -1.07 4.17 -4.41
C GLU A 162 -0.35 5.51 -4.14
N TYR A 163 -0.38 5.94 -2.88
CA TYR A 163 -0.03 7.29 -2.45
C TYR A 163 1.38 7.76 -2.90
N ASN A 164 2.35 6.85 -2.93
CA ASN A 164 3.77 7.15 -3.10
C ASN A 164 4.20 7.34 -4.56
N ILE A 165 3.26 7.73 -5.43
CA ILE A 165 3.53 8.13 -6.82
C ILE A 165 3.71 9.64 -6.97
N LEU A 166 3.14 10.43 -6.06
CA LEU A 166 3.11 11.90 -6.16
C LEU A 166 4.26 12.59 -5.42
N SER A 167 4.60 12.09 -4.24
CA SER A 167 5.60 12.68 -3.34
C SER A 167 7.02 12.72 -3.93
N TYR A 168 7.92 13.49 -3.32
CA TYR A 168 9.35 13.40 -3.66
C TYR A 168 9.82 11.94 -3.54
N PRO A 169 10.52 11.38 -4.54
CA PRO A 169 11.31 12.08 -5.57
C PRO A 169 10.66 12.19 -6.96
N THR A 170 9.33 12.03 -7.08
CA THR A 170 8.62 12.38 -8.32
C THR A 170 8.75 13.88 -8.59
N ALA A 171 9.16 14.23 -9.81
CA ALA A 171 9.35 15.62 -10.20
C ALA A 171 8.00 16.35 -10.36
N PRO A 172 7.94 17.68 -10.15
CA PRO A 172 6.67 18.42 -10.14
C PRO A 172 5.85 18.30 -11.43
N LEU A 173 6.52 18.22 -12.59
CA LEU A 173 5.82 18.08 -13.87
C LEU A 173 5.08 16.73 -13.96
N GLU A 174 5.75 15.64 -13.63
CA GLU A 174 5.20 14.29 -13.60
C GLU A 174 4.10 14.15 -12.55
N ARG A 175 4.27 14.79 -11.38
CA ARG A 175 3.24 14.87 -10.34
C ARG A 175 1.97 15.54 -10.86
N ASN A 176 2.06 16.76 -11.37
CA ASN A 176 0.90 17.51 -11.85
C ASN A 176 0.18 16.77 -12.99
N LYS A 177 0.95 16.14 -13.89
CA LYS A 177 0.40 15.29 -14.95
C LYS A 177 -0.34 14.06 -14.40
N THR A 178 0.19 13.43 -13.36
CA THR A 178 -0.42 12.25 -12.72
C THR A 178 -1.65 12.62 -11.92
N GLU A 179 -1.62 13.74 -11.20
CA GLU A 179 -2.77 14.35 -10.53
C GLU A 179 -3.94 14.57 -11.49
N ASN A 180 -3.67 15.16 -12.66
CA ASN A 180 -4.69 15.35 -13.70
C ASN A 180 -5.27 14.04 -14.25
N VAL A 181 -4.47 12.97 -14.33
CA VAL A 181 -4.94 11.65 -14.80
C VAL A 181 -5.94 11.04 -13.82
N PHE A 182 -5.73 11.24 -12.52
CA PHE A 182 -6.61 10.74 -11.45
C PHE A 182 -7.66 11.76 -11.01
N ASP A 183 -7.63 12.99 -11.52
CA ASP A 183 -8.48 14.11 -11.10
C ASP A 183 -8.42 14.33 -9.57
N ILE A 184 -7.19 14.47 -9.07
CA ILE A 184 -6.88 14.71 -7.65
C ILE A 184 -5.88 15.85 -7.49
N HIS A 185 -5.84 16.41 -6.29
CA HIS A 185 -4.81 17.36 -5.88
C HIS A 185 -4.16 16.93 -4.56
N TRP A 186 -2.84 16.76 -4.52
CA TRP A 186 -2.12 16.52 -3.27
C TRP A 186 -1.79 17.85 -2.59
N THR A 187 -2.26 18.02 -1.36
CA THR A 187 -2.03 19.22 -0.52
C THR A 187 -0.55 19.43 -0.14
N GLY A 188 0.30 18.45 -0.46
CA GLY A 188 1.70 18.39 -0.06
C GLY A 188 1.92 17.77 1.32
N TRP A 189 0.85 17.45 2.06
CA TRP A 189 0.93 16.78 3.37
C TRP A 189 0.91 15.25 3.23
N SER A 190 1.80 14.60 3.97
CA SER A 190 1.78 13.16 4.21
C SER A 190 1.81 12.91 5.71
N GLY A 191 1.08 11.90 6.17
CA GLY A 191 0.95 11.58 7.58
C GLY A 191 1.30 10.12 7.88
N LYS A 192 1.69 9.85 9.13
CA LYS A 192 1.84 8.49 9.64
C LYS A 192 1.63 8.44 11.14
N TYR A 193 0.98 7.37 11.58
CA TYR A 193 0.88 6.99 12.98
C TYR A 193 2.17 6.35 13.51
N TYR A 194 2.52 6.67 14.75
CA TYR A 194 3.60 6.09 15.52
C TYR A 194 3.06 5.63 16.88
N LYS A 195 3.39 4.39 17.25
CA LYS A 195 3.02 3.83 18.57
C LYS A 195 3.73 4.52 19.73
N ASP A 196 4.84 5.19 19.44
CA ASP A 196 5.69 5.86 20.41
C ASP A 196 6.41 7.03 19.71
N LEU A 197 6.19 8.25 20.17
CA LEU A 197 6.83 9.46 19.63
C LEU A 197 8.15 9.78 20.33
N ASN A 198 8.57 9.02 21.34
CA ASN A 198 9.86 9.22 21.99
C ASN A 198 11.02 8.68 21.11
N PRO A 199 11.95 9.53 20.66
CA PRO A 199 13.07 9.13 19.79
C PRO A 199 14.11 8.23 20.48
N GLU A 200 14.11 8.15 21.81
CA GLU A 200 15.04 7.29 22.56
C GLU A 200 14.57 5.83 22.57
N THR A 201 13.26 5.61 22.62
CA THR A 201 12.63 4.28 22.68
C THR A 201 12.13 3.79 21.33
N ASN A 202 11.87 4.69 20.37
CA ASN A 202 11.40 4.34 19.04
C ASN A 202 12.46 4.53 17.92
N PRO A 203 13.15 3.45 17.48
CA PRO A 203 14.10 3.53 16.37
C PRO A 203 13.44 3.76 15.00
N ASP A 204 12.13 3.51 14.85
CA ASP A 204 11.40 3.72 13.60
C ASP A 204 11.02 5.19 13.38
N LEU A 205 11.12 6.04 14.41
CA LEU A 205 10.93 7.49 14.30
C LEU A 205 12.16 8.12 13.62
N PRO A 206 12.01 8.69 12.41
CA PRO A 206 13.16 9.25 11.71
C PRO A 206 13.71 10.48 12.44
N LYS A 207 15.01 10.42 12.79
CA LYS A 207 15.71 11.53 13.50
C LYS A 207 15.65 12.88 12.78
N TRP A 208 15.44 12.88 11.46
CA TRP A 208 15.29 14.13 10.71
C TRP A 208 13.97 14.84 11.00
N ILE A 209 12.91 14.11 11.35
CA ILE A 209 11.61 14.70 11.74
C ILE A 209 11.76 15.45 13.06
N VAL A 210 12.42 14.84 14.05
CA VAL A 210 12.71 15.45 15.35
C VAL A 210 13.47 16.76 15.16
N LYS A 211 14.57 16.72 14.41
CA LYS A 211 15.37 17.92 14.10
C LYS A 211 14.59 18.98 13.32
N LEU A 212 13.65 18.55 12.47
CA LEU A 212 12.83 19.47 11.71
C LEU A 212 11.84 20.20 12.62
N TYR A 213 11.21 19.46 13.54
CA TYR A 213 10.33 20.02 14.56
C TYR A 213 11.06 21.02 15.44
N GLU A 214 12.20 20.62 16.01
CA GLU A 214 12.98 21.49 16.91
C GLU A 214 13.42 22.79 16.21
N LYS A 215 13.77 22.69 14.93
CA LYS A 215 14.10 23.86 14.12
C LYS A 215 12.88 24.73 13.83
N GLN A 216 11.72 24.13 13.56
CA GLN A 216 10.49 24.84 13.20
C GLN A 216 9.92 25.61 14.40
N TYR A 217 9.86 24.98 15.57
CA TYR A 217 9.24 25.54 16.77
C TYR A 217 10.23 26.20 17.74
N LEU A 218 11.54 26.03 17.53
CA LEU A 218 12.60 26.49 18.44
C LEU A 218 12.47 25.89 19.86
N GLU A 219 11.93 24.67 19.93
CA GLU A 219 11.69 23.91 21.17
C GLU A 219 12.34 22.53 21.08
N ILE A 220 12.61 21.93 22.24
CA ILE A 220 13.06 20.53 22.31
C ILE A 220 11.84 19.63 22.08
N TRP A 221 12.01 18.51 21.36
CA TRP A 221 10.94 17.54 21.11
C TRP A 221 10.30 17.05 22.42
N PRO A 222 9.02 17.40 22.71
CA PRO A 222 8.40 17.10 23.99
C PRO A 222 7.61 15.78 24.00
N PHE A 223 7.40 15.16 22.83
CA PHE A 223 6.42 14.08 22.68
C PHE A 223 6.98 12.72 23.07
N THR A 224 6.19 11.98 23.84
CA THR A 224 6.54 10.63 24.34
C THR A 224 5.44 9.60 24.17
N ASN A 225 4.19 10.01 23.91
CA ASN A 225 3.07 9.09 23.72
C ASN A 225 2.95 8.62 22.26
N SER A 226 1.96 7.77 21.96
CA SER A 226 1.59 7.48 20.57
C SER A 226 1.01 8.72 19.89
N GLY A 227 0.98 8.75 18.55
CA GLY A 227 0.36 9.85 17.82
C GLY A 227 0.64 9.86 16.34
N ILE A 228 0.24 10.95 15.68
CA ILE A 228 0.32 11.13 14.23
C ILE A 228 1.30 12.26 13.94
N ILE A 229 2.25 12.00 13.05
CA ILE A 229 3.14 13.03 12.51
C ILE A 229 2.71 13.33 11.09
N LEU A 230 2.48 14.60 10.79
CA LEU A 230 2.20 15.13 9.47
C LEU A 230 3.42 15.91 8.99
N VAL A 231 3.89 15.61 7.79
CA VAL A 231 5.03 16.29 7.17
C VAL A 231 4.59 16.84 5.82
N LYS A 232 4.90 18.10 5.57
CA LYS A 232 4.64 18.77 4.30
C LYS A 232 5.89 18.75 3.42
N ASN A 233 5.69 18.71 2.11
CA ASN A 233 6.75 18.71 1.10
C ASN A 233 7.69 19.95 1.17
N ASP A 234 7.27 21.04 1.81
CA ASP A 234 8.09 22.24 2.06
C ASP A 234 8.88 22.18 3.39
N ASN A 235 8.95 21.01 4.01
CA ASN A 235 9.57 20.73 5.32
C ASN A 235 8.84 21.41 6.49
N LYS A 236 7.53 21.55 6.44
CA LYS A 236 6.74 21.75 7.68
C LYS A 236 6.44 20.43 8.35
N VAL A 237 6.36 20.43 9.68
CA VAL A 237 5.95 19.29 10.48
C VAL A 237 4.88 19.71 11.48
N VAL A 238 3.85 18.89 11.65
CA VAL A 238 2.81 19.01 12.67
C VAL A 238 2.75 17.67 13.39
N VAL A 239 2.69 17.70 14.73
CA VAL A 239 2.64 16.49 15.56
C VAL A 239 1.37 16.53 16.39
N LEU A 240 0.57 15.47 16.27
CA LEU A 240 -0.62 15.24 17.06
C LEU A 240 -0.34 14.08 18.02
N GLU A 241 -0.08 14.39 19.27
CA GLU A 241 0.16 13.40 20.32
C GLU A 241 -1.14 12.95 21.00
N ASN A 242 -1.25 11.66 21.30
CA ASN A 242 -2.35 11.07 22.09
C ASN A 242 -2.45 11.69 23.48
N GLU A 243 -3.67 11.82 24.00
CA GLU A 243 -4.03 12.51 25.26
C GLU A 243 -3.86 14.04 25.23
N THR A 244 -3.04 14.57 24.32
CA THR A 244 -2.85 16.03 24.14
C THR A 244 -3.74 16.59 23.03
N HIS A 245 -3.73 15.97 21.85
CA HIS A 245 -4.37 16.50 20.63
C HIS A 245 -5.43 15.56 20.04
N LEU A 246 -5.39 14.26 20.39
CA LEU A 246 -6.17 13.22 19.74
C LEU A 246 -7.20 12.61 20.70
N ASP A 247 -8.41 12.40 20.18
CA ASP A 247 -9.43 11.54 20.82
C ASP A 247 -9.11 10.06 20.57
N PHE A 248 -8.55 9.76 19.39
CA PHE A 248 -8.04 8.43 19.03
C PHE A 248 -6.65 8.55 18.40
N ASP A 249 -5.71 7.75 18.89
CA ASP A 249 -4.29 7.86 18.51
C ASP A 249 -4.00 7.52 17.03
N VAL A 250 -4.83 6.67 16.41
CA VAL A 250 -4.67 6.21 15.02
C VAL A 250 -5.75 6.80 14.10
N PRO A 251 -5.42 7.15 12.85
CA PRO A 251 -6.43 7.46 11.84
C PRO A 251 -7.33 6.26 11.56
N PHE A 252 -8.58 6.56 11.20
CA PHE A 252 -9.53 5.55 10.71
C PHE A 252 -9.83 5.76 9.24
N ILE A 253 -10.05 4.68 8.51
CA ILE A 253 -10.71 4.70 7.20
C ILE A 253 -12.18 4.37 7.43
N TYR A 254 -13.09 5.20 6.93
CA TYR A 254 -14.53 5.01 6.91
C TYR A 254 -15.01 4.69 5.50
N SER A 255 -15.84 3.65 5.35
CA SER A 255 -16.39 3.23 4.06
C SER A 255 -17.87 3.54 3.98
N SER A 256 -18.32 4.11 2.85
CA SER A 256 -19.75 4.28 2.59
C SER A 256 -20.47 2.92 2.60
N LYS A 257 -21.79 2.91 2.84
CA LYS A 257 -22.59 1.67 2.82
C LYS A 257 -22.49 0.95 1.47
N THR A 258 -22.55 1.71 0.37
CA THR A 258 -22.38 1.18 -0.99
C THR A 258 -21.00 0.55 -1.18
N THR A 259 -19.94 1.15 -0.63
CA THR A 259 -18.58 0.57 -0.68
C THR A 259 -18.49 -0.73 0.10
N GLN A 260 -19.11 -0.81 1.28
CA GLN A 260 -19.14 -2.02 2.10
C GLN A 260 -19.82 -3.18 1.36
N GLU A 261 -20.93 -2.89 0.69
CA GLU A 261 -21.71 -3.88 -0.06
C GLU A 261 -20.97 -4.34 -1.34
N ASN A 262 -20.40 -3.40 -2.10
CA ASN A 262 -19.75 -3.73 -3.38
C ASN A 262 -18.36 -4.37 -3.22
N TYR A 263 -17.60 -3.98 -2.19
CA TYR A 263 -16.21 -4.39 -2.04
C TYR A 263 -15.95 -5.26 -0.80
N GLU A 264 -16.99 -5.61 -0.05
CA GLU A 264 -16.93 -6.43 1.16
C GLU A 264 -15.97 -5.88 2.24
N VAL A 265 -15.81 -4.55 2.28
CA VAL A 265 -14.98 -3.85 3.28
C VAL A 265 -15.81 -3.48 4.51
N PRO A 266 -15.20 -3.32 5.71
CA PRO A 266 -15.91 -2.87 6.89
C PRO A 266 -16.29 -1.39 6.82
N ASN A 267 -17.27 -1.01 7.63
CA ASN A 267 -17.64 0.40 7.85
C ASN A 267 -16.45 1.25 8.32
N GLN A 268 -15.61 0.70 9.20
CA GLN A 268 -14.40 1.40 9.64
C GLN A 268 -13.25 0.45 9.92
N ILE A 269 -12.02 0.93 9.73
CA ILE A 269 -10.79 0.24 10.12
C ILE A 269 -9.69 1.24 10.50
N ASN A 270 -8.89 0.89 11.51
CA ASN A 270 -7.71 1.64 11.89
C ASN A 270 -6.62 1.57 10.81
N TYR A 271 -5.89 2.67 10.60
CA TYR A 271 -4.88 2.78 9.56
C TYR A 271 -3.53 3.31 10.08
N PRO A 272 -2.59 2.41 10.44
CA PRO A 272 -1.32 2.78 11.08
C PRO A 272 -0.18 3.06 10.09
N TYR A 273 -0.46 3.24 8.80
CA TYR A 273 0.55 3.39 7.75
C TYR A 273 0.71 4.85 7.29
N TRP A 274 1.58 5.05 6.30
CA TRP A 274 1.70 6.35 5.63
C TRP A 274 0.46 6.64 4.77
N PHE A 275 0.03 7.89 4.77
CA PHE A 275 -1.03 8.40 3.91
C PHE A 275 -0.71 9.79 3.38
N ASN A 276 -1.32 10.17 2.26
CA ASN A 276 -1.33 11.51 1.71
C ASN A 276 -2.68 12.16 1.96
N ILE A 277 -2.65 13.46 2.21
CA ILE A 277 -3.85 14.27 2.29
C ILE A 277 -4.11 14.85 0.90
N ILE A 278 -5.15 14.37 0.26
CA ILE A 278 -5.53 14.77 -1.10
C ILE A 278 -6.92 15.42 -1.10
N GLU A 279 -7.18 16.18 -2.13
CA GLU A 279 -8.51 16.63 -2.53
C GLU A 279 -8.90 15.86 -3.80
N SER A 280 -10.18 15.52 -3.91
CA SER A 280 -10.74 14.86 -5.09
C SER A 280 -11.47 15.88 -5.94
N GLY A 281 -11.32 15.80 -7.26
CA GLY A 281 -12.24 16.41 -8.22
C GLY A 281 -13.55 15.63 -8.30
N GLU A 282 -14.03 15.37 -9.52
CA GLU A 282 -15.30 14.71 -9.81
C GLU A 282 -15.24 13.17 -9.68
N ASN A 283 -14.45 12.66 -8.74
CA ASN A 283 -14.39 11.22 -8.46
C ASN A 283 -15.43 10.76 -7.43
N ILE A 284 -15.72 9.47 -7.45
CA ILE A 284 -16.45 8.80 -6.38
C ILE A 284 -15.46 8.47 -5.26
N VAL A 285 -15.66 9.05 -4.08
CA VAL A 285 -14.90 8.71 -2.88
C VAL A 285 -15.50 7.45 -2.26
N LEU A 286 -14.79 6.31 -2.39
CA LEU A 286 -15.23 5.03 -1.85
C LEU A 286 -15.04 4.96 -0.33
N SER A 287 -14.00 5.60 0.17
CA SER A 287 -13.71 5.68 1.60
C SER A 287 -12.88 6.91 1.94
N GLU A 288 -12.97 7.32 3.19
CA GLU A 288 -12.35 8.54 3.72
C GLU A 288 -11.47 8.21 4.92
N PHE A 289 -10.31 8.85 5.00
CA PHE A 289 -9.58 8.97 6.24
C PHE A 289 -10.27 9.94 7.16
N LYS A 290 -10.24 9.67 8.46
CA LYS A 290 -10.56 10.61 9.51
C LYS A 290 -9.51 10.57 10.61
N ILE A 291 -8.94 11.73 10.90
CA ILE A 291 -8.13 11.98 12.09
C ILE A 291 -9.11 12.48 13.16
N HIS A 292 -9.22 11.78 14.29
CA HIS A 292 -10.10 12.19 15.38
C HIS A 292 -9.32 12.99 16.42
N THR A 293 -9.46 14.30 16.34
CA THR A 293 -8.83 15.28 17.22
C THR A 293 -9.79 15.78 18.29
N ASN A 294 -9.22 16.27 19.39
CA ASN A 294 -9.92 17.11 20.35
C ASN A 294 -9.78 18.60 19.94
N TYR A 295 -10.40 19.52 20.68
CA TYR A 295 -10.38 20.95 20.35
C TYR A 295 -8.96 21.56 20.15
N VAL A 296 -7.94 21.03 20.84
CA VAL A 296 -6.54 21.47 20.69
C VAL A 296 -5.98 20.97 19.36
N GLY A 297 -6.25 19.70 19.04
CA GLY A 297 -5.91 19.10 17.75
C GLY A 297 -6.60 19.80 16.58
N ASP A 298 -7.90 20.08 16.69
CA ASP A 298 -8.69 20.79 15.67
C ASP A 298 -8.05 22.15 15.35
N SER A 299 -7.74 22.92 16.40
CA SER A 299 -7.07 24.22 16.27
C SER A 299 -5.71 24.11 15.57
N LEU A 300 -4.95 23.03 15.84
CA LEU A 300 -3.65 22.81 15.22
C LEU A 300 -3.77 22.41 13.74
N LEU A 301 -4.78 21.60 13.39
CA LEU A 301 -5.05 21.21 12.01
C LEU A 301 -5.55 22.41 11.19
N GLU A 302 -6.51 23.18 11.71
CA GLU A 302 -7.04 24.39 11.08
C GLU A 302 -5.94 25.43 10.82
N ALA A 303 -5.08 25.68 11.81
CA ALA A 303 -3.95 26.61 11.66
C ALA A 303 -2.96 26.23 10.55
N ASN A 304 -2.94 24.95 10.15
CA ASN A 304 -2.09 24.42 9.10
C ASN A 304 -2.84 24.08 7.79
N LEU A 305 -4.14 24.40 7.73
CA LEU A 305 -5.03 24.09 6.60
C LEU A 305 -5.04 22.59 6.27
N ILE A 306 -5.08 21.76 7.33
CA ILE A 306 -5.13 20.31 7.21
C ILE A 306 -6.57 19.87 7.48
N PRO A 307 -7.27 19.25 6.52
CA PRO A 307 -8.59 18.71 6.78
C PRO A 307 -8.51 17.48 7.69
N GLU A 308 -9.47 17.36 8.61
CA GLU A 308 -9.63 16.16 9.46
C GLU A 308 -10.12 14.95 8.66
N ILE A 309 -10.93 15.19 7.63
CA ILE A 309 -11.54 14.18 6.76
C ILE A 309 -11.09 14.42 5.33
N PHE A 310 -10.54 13.38 4.70
CA PHE A 310 -10.05 13.44 3.32
C PHE A 310 -10.12 12.07 2.65
N PRO A 311 -10.13 11.97 1.31
CA PRO A 311 -10.29 10.70 0.61
C PRO A 311 -9.17 9.69 0.93
N ALA A 312 -9.56 8.43 1.18
CA ALA A 312 -8.67 7.27 1.34
C ALA A 312 -8.59 6.43 0.07
N VAL A 313 -9.75 6.19 -0.56
CA VAL A 313 -9.87 5.49 -1.85
C VAL A 313 -10.82 6.28 -2.72
N ILE A 314 -10.37 6.60 -3.93
CA ILE A 314 -11.20 7.21 -4.96
C ILE A 314 -11.31 6.30 -6.17
N MET A 315 -12.39 6.48 -6.91
CA MET A 315 -12.71 5.76 -8.13
C MET A 315 -13.32 6.73 -9.15
N GLN A 316 -12.89 6.65 -10.41
CA GLN A 316 -13.51 7.43 -11.47
C GLN A 316 -14.99 7.04 -11.67
N PRO A 317 -15.93 8.00 -11.85
CA PRO A 317 -17.36 7.73 -11.91
C PRO A 317 -17.84 6.91 -13.12
N GLU A 318 -17.27 7.11 -14.31
CA GLU A 318 -17.84 6.58 -15.56
C GLU A 318 -17.68 5.07 -15.69
N LYS A 319 -16.43 4.63 -15.92
CA LYS A 319 -16.10 3.23 -16.22
C LYS A 319 -15.62 2.46 -15.00
N LYS A 320 -15.40 3.14 -13.86
CA LYS A 320 -14.94 2.51 -12.61
C LYS A 320 -13.63 1.72 -12.77
N HIS A 321 -12.78 2.10 -13.72
CA HIS A 321 -11.52 1.42 -14.03
C HIS A 321 -10.30 2.11 -13.44
N TYR A 322 -10.44 3.26 -12.81
CA TYR A 322 -9.29 3.99 -12.25
C TYR A 322 -9.49 4.20 -10.78
N PHE A 323 -8.57 3.66 -10.00
CA PHE A 323 -8.54 3.73 -8.55
C PHE A 323 -7.25 4.38 -8.09
N TYR A 324 -7.37 5.29 -7.13
CA TYR A 324 -6.23 5.84 -6.43
C TYR A 324 -6.40 5.63 -4.93
N PHE A 325 -5.39 5.03 -4.30
CA PHE A 325 -5.32 4.80 -2.86
C PHE A 325 -4.37 5.83 -2.27
N SER A 326 -4.88 6.72 -1.42
CA SER A 326 -4.06 7.76 -0.80
C SER A 326 -3.28 7.27 0.43
N GLY A 327 -3.22 5.95 0.67
CA GLY A 327 -2.34 5.34 1.66
C GLY A 327 -1.35 4.31 1.09
N ASP A 328 -0.33 3.95 1.88
CA ASP A 328 0.56 2.80 1.72
C ASP A 328 -0.20 1.47 1.97
N PHE A 329 -1.12 1.16 1.08
CA PHE A 329 -2.07 0.05 1.26
C PHE A 329 -1.39 -1.29 1.03
N ALA A 330 -0.37 -1.34 0.17
CA ALA A 330 0.33 -2.55 -0.19
C ALA A 330 1.32 -3.05 0.86
N HIS A 331 1.85 -2.19 1.75
CA HIS A 331 2.95 -2.49 2.68
C HIS A 331 2.54 -3.41 3.84
N ASN A 332 2.07 -4.62 3.55
CA ASN A 332 1.56 -5.56 4.53
C ASN A 332 2.56 -6.68 4.81
N ILE A 333 2.64 -7.07 6.09
CA ILE A 333 3.41 -8.23 6.52
C ILE A 333 2.56 -9.48 6.28
N ILE A 334 2.87 -10.21 5.21
CA ILE A 334 2.12 -11.41 4.83
C ILE A 334 3.01 -12.66 4.67
N ASN A 335 2.46 -13.79 5.07
CA ASN A 335 3.06 -15.11 4.88
C ASN A 335 2.68 -15.66 3.49
N TYR A 336 3.52 -15.40 2.48
CA TYR A 336 3.17 -15.68 1.08
C TYR A 336 2.66 -17.10 0.75
N PRO A 337 3.19 -18.19 1.32
CA PRO A 337 2.68 -19.55 1.09
C PRO A 337 1.19 -19.74 1.38
N THR A 338 0.59 -18.91 2.24
CA THR A 338 -0.87 -18.98 2.50
C THR A 338 -1.70 -18.56 1.29
N ALA A 339 -1.12 -17.93 0.27
CA ALA A 339 -1.83 -17.61 -0.98
C ALA A 339 -2.37 -18.88 -1.66
N TYR A 340 -1.70 -20.01 -1.47
CA TYR A 340 -2.09 -21.29 -2.05
C TYR A 340 -3.17 -22.03 -1.24
N PHE A 341 -3.72 -21.41 -0.18
CA PHE A 341 -4.70 -22.06 0.70
C PHE A 341 -6.09 -21.54 0.38
N ASN A 342 -6.94 -22.38 -0.21
CA ASN A 342 -8.27 -21.99 -0.70
C ASN A 342 -9.24 -21.49 0.39
N ASP A 343 -9.18 -22.01 1.61
CA ASP A 343 -10.11 -21.71 2.70
C ASP A 343 -9.44 -20.84 3.80
N ILE A 344 -8.44 -20.02 3.45
CA ILE A 344 -7.66 -19.22 4.41
C ILE A 344 -8.52 -18.17 5.13
N GLU A 345 -9.58 -17.68 4.48
CA GLU A 345 -10.59 -16.75 4.99
C GLU A 345 -11.25 -17.29 6.25
N LYS A 346 -11.50 -18.60 6.33
CA LYS A 346 -12.17 -19.23 7.47
C LYS A 346 -11.35 -19.15 8.75
N ILE A 347 -10.03 -18.96 8.61
CA ILE A 347 -9.09 -18.88 9.72
C ILE A 347 -8.38 -17.52 9.80
N GLU A 348 -8.77 -16.54 8.98
CA GLU A 348 -8.07 -15.26 8.86
C GLU A 348 -8.03 -14.49 10.19
N LYS A 349 -9.07 -14.64 11.03
CA LYS A 349 -9.16 -14.01 12.36
C LYS A 349 -8.03 -14.41 13.31
N TYR A 350 -7.33 -15.49 13.02
CA TYR A 350 -6.16 -15.96 13.78
C TYR A 350 -4.84 -15.46 13.18
N LEU A 351 -4.86 -14.76 12.04
CA LEU A 351 -3.69 -14.25 11.34
C LEU A 351 -3.33 -12.81 11.72
N TYR A 352 -4.18 -12.16 12.52
CA TYR A 352 -3.98 -10.80 13.03
C TYR A 352 -4.54 -10.68 14.46
N ASN A 353 -4.06 -9.68 15.18
CA ASN A 353 -4.53 -9.29 16.51
C ASN A 353 -5.48 -8.08 16.38
N ASN A 354 -6.29 -7.86 17.40
CA ASN A 354 -7.23 -6.72 17.42
C ASN A 354 -6.61 -5.39 17.87
N GLU A 355 -5.28 -5.33 18.08
CA GLU A 355 -4.58 -4.10 18.41
C GLU A 355 -4.66 -3.08 17.26
N PHE A 356 -4.83 -1.80 17.59
CA PHE A 356 -4.89 -0.69 16.62
C PHE A 356 -3.62 -0.52 15.78
N SER A 357 -2.48 -1.00 16.29
CA SER A 357 -1.21 -0.98 15.55
C SER A 357 -1.02 -2.19 14.63
N ASP A 358 -1.91 -3.20 14.67
CA ASP A 358 -1.73 -4.41 13.87
C ASP A 358 -2.09 -4.19 12.39
N LYS A 359 -1.04 -3.83 11.67
CA LYS A 359 -0.89 -3.78 10.21
C LYS A 359 -1.53 -4.94 9.44
N ARG A 360 -1.55 -6.16 10.01
CA ARG A 360 -2.11 -7.35 9.33
C ARG A 360 -3.63 -7.32 9.27
N LYS A 361 -4.30 -6.68 10.24
CA LYS A 361 -5.76 -6.57 10.25
C LYS A 361 -6.25 -5.77 9.04
N PHE A 362 -5.56 -4.68 8.71
CA PHE A 362 -5.84 -3.86 7.53
C PHE A 362 -5.78 -4.68 6.23
N TYR A 363 -4.75 -5.51 6.08
CA TYR A 363 -4.64 -6.40 4.93
C TYR A 363 -5.87 -7.30 4.76
N TRP A 364 -6.21 -8.07 5.79
CA TRP A 364 -7.25 -9.09 5.71
C TRP A 364 -8.66 -8.51 5.60
N LYS A 365 -8.93 -7.42 6.31
CA LYS A 365 -10.28 -6.85 6.42
C LYS A 365 -10.58 -5.76 5.40
N TYR A 366 -9.57 -5.10 4.83
CA TYR A 366 -9.80 -3.96 3.95
C TYR A 366 -9.11 -4.13 2.60
N TYR A 367 -7.77 -4.20 2.58
CA TYR A 367 -7.02 -4.19 1.32
C TYR A 367 -7.31 -5.41 0.44
N LYS A 368 -7.29 -6.62 1.03
CA LYS A 368 -7.55 -7.87 0.31
C LYS A 368 -8.95 -7.90 -0.32
N PRO A 369 -10.07 -7.71 0.43
CA PRO A 369 -11.40 -7.75 -0.19
C PRO A 369 -11.60 -6.63 -1.21
N LEU A 370 -11.11 -5.40 -0.92
CA LEU A 370 -11.19 -4.28 -1.86
C LEU A 370 -10.56 -4.62 -3.21
N VAL A 371 -9.28 -4.99 -3.22
CA VAL A 371 -8.54 -5.27 -4.46
C VAL A 371 -9.04 -6.54 -5.13
N THR A 372 -9.49 -7.54 -4.37
CA THR A 372 -10.10 -8.75 -4.95
C THR A 372 -11.33 -8.40 -5.76
N ASN A 373 -12.26 -7.63 -5.18
CA ASN A 373 -13.50 -7.24 -5.86
C ASN A 373 -13.21 -6.32 -7.07
N ILE A 374 -12.28 -5.36 -6.96
CA ILE A 374 -11.85 -4.54 -8.11
C ILE A 374 -11.34 -5.40 -9.28
N LEU A 375 -10.48 -6.38 -9.01
CA LEU A 375 -9.95 -7.27 -10.05
C LEU A 375 -11.01 -8.22 -10.59
N ASP A 376 -11.90 -8.70 -9.74
CA ASP A 376 -12.94 -9.65 -10.09
C ASP A 376 -14.00 -9.00 -11.00
N ASP A 377 -14.47 -7.80 -10.64
CA ASP A 377 -15.41 -7.00 -11.45
C ASP A 377 -14.84 -6.76 -12.85
N TYR A 378 -13.60 -6.24 -12.92
CA TYR A 378 -12.95 -5.96 -14.20
C TYR A 378 -12.71 -7.23 -15.03
N TYR A 379 -12.35 -8.34 -14.40
CA TYR A 379 -12.15 -9.61 -15.11
C TYR A 379 -13.47 -10.20 -15.64
N LEU A 380 -14.60 -9.94 -14.98
CA LEU A 380 -15.91 -10.33 -15.46
C LEU A 380 -16.31 -9.48 -16.67
N GLU A 381 -16.09 -8.17 -16.63
CA GLU A 381 -16.31 -7.26 -17.78
C GLU A 381 -15.52 -7.72 -19.02
N LEU A 382 -14.22 -8.01 -18.88
CA LEU A 382 -13.37 -8.51 -19.97
C LEU A 382 -13.81 -9.87 -20.56
N LYS A 383 -14.70 -10.61 -19.89
CA LYS A 383 -15.25 -11.88 -20.39
C LYS A 383 -16.58 -11.71 -21.11
N GLU A 384 -17.27 -10.61 -20.86
CA GLU A 384 -18.55 -10.28 -21.47
C GLU A 384 -18.36 -9.54 -22.80
N GLU A 385 -17.24 -8.83 -22.96
CA GLU A 385 -16.71 -8.32 -24.24
C GLU A 385 -16.14 -9.44 -25.14
#